data_AF-A0A7R6SSU7-F1
#
_entry.id   AF-A0A7R6SSU7-F1
#
_cell.length_a   1.000
_cell.length_b   1.000
_cell.length_c   1.000
_cell.angle_alpha   90.00
_cell.angle_beta   90.00
_cell.angle_gamma   90.00
#
_symmetry.space_group_name_H-M   'P 1'
#
loop_
_entity.id
_entity.type
_entity.pdbx_description
1 polymer ?
#
loop_
_entity_poly.entity_id
_entity_poly.type
_entity_poly.pdbx_seq_one_letter_code
_entity_poly.pdbx_strand_id
1 'polypeptide(L)'
;MNPYQQQADSLYNHLITMESGAEPEQLFLCSYLLGHISLASAEQGDTAEQFDQQVEHSLNDAFKVDKLSEQDISDIRSLWHTLTETHT
;
A
#
# COMPACT_ATOMS: atom_id res chain seq x y z
N MET A 1 -20.25 -1.42 4.20
CA MET A 1 -18.87 -1.38 3.68
C MET A 1 -18.95 -1.66 2.20
N ASN A 2 -18.52 -0.72 1.37
CA ASN A 2 -18.43 -0.94 -0.08
C ASN A 2 -17.10 -1.66 -0.41
N PRO A 3 -16.94 -2.17 -1.64
CA PRO A 3 -15.71 -2.84 -2.06
C PRO A 3 -14.43 -2.00 -1.84
N TYR A 4 -14.51 -0.67 -2.00
CA TYR A 4 -13.40 0.25 -1.70
C TYR A 4 -12.92 0.13 -0.25
N GLN A 5 -13.84 0.25 0.72
CA GLN A 5 -13.52 0.12 2.15
C GLN A 5 -13.08 -1.30 2.52
N GLN A 6 -13.67 -2.32 1.89
CA GLN A 6 -13.26 -3.72 2.09
C GLN A 6 -11.82 -3.98 1.64
N GLN A 7 -11.44 -3.42 0.49
CA GLN A 7 -10.08 -3.52 -0.04
C GLN A 7 -9.09 -2.82 0.89
N ALA A 8 -9.40 -1.60 1.33
CA ALA A 8 -8.60 -0.84 2.28
C ALA A 8 -8.32 -1.63 3.57
N ASP A 9 -9.39 -2.14 4.21
CA ASP A 9 -9.28 -2.90 5.46
C ASP A 9 -8.53 -4.22 5.26
N SER A 10 -8.74 -4.91 4.13
CA SER A 10 -8.06 -6.16 3.81
C SER A 10 -6.54 -5.96 3.68
N LEU A 11 -6.12 -4.98 2.87
CA LEU A 11 -4.72 -4.66 2.66
C LEU A 11 -4.04 -4.15 3.93
N TYR A 12 -4.72 -3.29 4.68
CA TYR A 12 -4.21 -2.77 5.95
C TYR A 12 -3.95 -3.91 6.95
N ASN A 13 -4.92 -4.80 7.15
CA ASN A 13 -4.77 -5.92 8.07
C ASN A 13 -3.70 -6.93 7.62
N HIS A 14 -3.56 -7.15 6.30
CA HIS A 14 -2.49 -7.97 5.75
C HIS A 14 -1.10 -7.38 6.12
N LEU A 15 -0.88 -6.09 5.89
CA LEU A 15 0.39 -5.44 6.20
C LEU A 15 0.71 -5.43 7.70
N ILE A 16 -0.28 -5.19 8.57
CA ILE A 16 -0.10 -5.31 10.04
C ILE A 16 0.33 -6.73 10.45
N THR A 17 -0.21 -7.75 9.78
CA THR A 17 0.18 -9.14 10.02
C THR A 17 1.62 -9.40 9.57
N MET A 18 2.03 -8.86 8.42
CA MET A 18 3.41 -8.95 7.93
C MET A 18 4.40 -8.22 8.84
N GLU A 19 4.00 -7.08 9.42
CA GLU A 19 4.84 -6.29 10.33
C GLU A 19 5.22 -7.06 11.61
N SER A 20 4.32 -7.91 12.12
CA SER A 20 4.46 -8.59 13.43
C SER A 20 5.64 -9.59 13.56
N GLY A 21 6.42 -9.82 12.50
CA GLY A 21 7.63 -10.64 12.53
C GLY A 21 8.67 -10.23 11.48
N ALA A 22 8.57 -9.00 10.97
CA ALA A 22 9.40 -8.52 9.88
C ALA A 22 10.80 -8.08 10.36
N GLU A 23 11.79 -8.34 9.52
CA GLU A 23 13.13 -7.74 9.63
C GLU A 23 13.06 -6.22 9.32
N PRO A 24 14.05 -5.41 9.74
CA PRO A 24 13.99 -3.94 9.65
C PRO A 24 13.63 -3.37 8.27
N GLU A 25 14.15 -3.98 7.21
CA GLU A 25 13.87 -3.57 5.83
C GLU A 25 12.40 -3.82 5.46
N GLN A 26 11.89 -5.01 5.78
CA GLN A 26 10.48 -5.34 5.57
C GLN A 26 9.55 -4.46 6.43
N LEU A 27 9.95 -4.13 7.66
CA LEU A 27 9.22 -3.19 8.52
C LEU A 27 9.09 -1.80 7.88
N PHE A 28 10.16 -1.31 7.25
CA PHE A 28 10.13 -0.05 6.52
C PHE A 28 9.13 -0.11 5.35
N LEU A 29 9.19 -1.17 4.53
CA LEU A 29 8.29 -1.34 3.38
C LEU A 29 6.81 -1.40 3.83
N CYS A 30 6.51 -2.20 4.86
CA CYS A 30 5.17 -2.30 5.43
C CYS A 30 4.69 -0.96 5.97
N SER A 31 5.52 -0.27 6.77
CA SER A 31 5.18 1.02 7.36
C SER A 31 4.90 2.09 6.30
N TYR A 32 5.70 2.12 5.24
CA TYR A 32 5.53 3.07 4.14
C TYR A 32 4.19 2.84 3.43
N LEU A 33 3.88 1.60 3.04
CA LEU A 33 2.61 1.26 2.40
C LEU A 33 1.39 1.48 3.32
N LEU A 34 1.50 1.16 4.61
CA LEU A 34 0.44 1.43 5.58
C LEU A 34 0.06 2.92 5.61
N GLY A 35 1.05 3.82 5.51
CA GLY A 35 0.81 5.26 5.41
C GLY A 35 -0.01 5.63 4.16
N HIS A 36 0.35 5.09 2.99
CA HIS A 36 -0.36 5.37 1.74
C HIS A 36 -1.76 4.75 1.68
N ILE A 37 -1.93 3.54 2.22
CA ILE A 37 -3.24 2.87 2.37
C ILE A 37 -4.13 3.68 3.32
N SER A 38 -3.60 4.15 4.46
CA SER A 38 -4.35 5.00 5.38
C SER A 38 -4.74 6.35 4.77
N LEU A 39 -3.92 6.89 3.87
CA LEU A 39 -4.24 8.14 3.16
C LEU A 39 -5.35 7.90 2.14
N ALA A 40 -5.25 6.84 1.33
CA ALA A 40 -6.27 6.48 0.36
C ALA A 40 -7.60 6.08 1.03
N SER A 41 -7.57 5.45 2.20
CA SER A 41 -8.78 5.02 2.91
C SER A 41 -9.61 6.18 3.47
N ALA A 42 -8.99 7.35 3.64
CA ALA A 42 -9.67 8.58 4.03
C ALA A 42 -10.46 9.22 2.88
N GLU A 43 -10.18 8.82 1.63
CA GLU A 43 -10.89 9.28 0.43
C GLU A 43 -12.19 8.49 0.20
N GLN A 44 -12.98 8.92 -0.79
CA GLN A 44 -14.21 8.24 -1.19
C GLN A 44 -14.01 7.49 -2.50
N GLY A 45 -14.47 6.24 -2.53
CA GLY A 45 -14.61 5.45 -3.75
C GLY A 45 -15.60 4.31 -3.54
N ASP A 46 -15.91 3.60 -4.61
CA ASP A 46 -16.94 2.56 -4.65
C ASP A 46 -16.35 1.16 -4.90
N THR A 47 -15.30 1.05 -5.72
CA THR A 47 -14.72 -0.24 -6.12
C THR A 47 -13.34 -0.50 -5.50
N ALA A 48 -12.91 -1.76 -5.48
CA ALA A 48 -11.58 -2.13 -5.02
C ALA A 48 -10.49 -1.55 -5.94
N GLU A 49 -10.72 -1.55 -7.25
CA GLU A 49 -9.77 -1.03 -8.24
C GLU A 49 -9.57 0.48 -8.08
N GLN A 50 -10.61 1.22 -7.68
CA GLN A 50 -10.48 2.65 -7.36
C GLN A 50 -9.58 2.86 -6.14
N PHE A 51 -9.66 1.99 -5.14
CA PHE A 51 -8.77 2.04 -3.98
C PHE A 51 -7.32 1.79 -4.41
N ASP A 52 -7.09 0.71 -5.16
CA ASP A 52 -5.75 0.36 -5.64
C ASP A 52 -5.14 1.49 -6.50
N GLN A 53 -5.94 2.11 -7.37
CA GLN A 53 -5.52 3.28 -8.16
C GLN A 53 -5.16 4.49 -7.29
N GLN A 54 -5.92 4.73 -6.22
CA GLN A 54 -5.65 5.84 -5.31
C GLN A 54 -4.34 5.64 -4.53
N VAL A 55 -4.07 4.42 -4.07
CA VAL A 55 -2.79 4.06 -3.44
C VAL A 55 -1.63 4.19 -4.44
N GLU A 56 -1.77 3.65 -5.64
CA GLU A 56 -0.77 3.75 -6.70
C GLU A 56 -0.47 5.22 -7.05
N HIS A 57 -1.49 6.08 -7.15
CA HIS A 57 -1.31 7.50 -7.39
C HIS A 57 -0.55 8.18 -6.24
N SER A 58 -0.93 7.89 -5.01
CA SER A 58 -0.29 8.40 -3.79
C SER A 58 1.20 8.02 -3.72
N LEU A 59 1.53 6.77 -4.04
CA LEU A 59 2.92 6.29 -4.14
C LEU A 59 3.70 7.02 -5.23
N ASN A 60 3.12 7.12 -6.43
CA ASN A 60 3.77 7.80 -7.55
C ASN A 60 4.08 9.27 -7.25
N ASP A 61 3.22 9.95 -6.49
CA ASP A 61 3.47 11.33 -6.10
C ASP A 61 4.53 11.45 -5.00
N ALA A 62 4.51 10.56 -4.01
CA ALA A 62 5.53 10.55 -2.96
C ALA A 62 6.93 10.21 -3.50
N PHE A 63 7.05 9.26 -4.42
CA PHE A 63 8.33 8.90 -5.04
C PHE A 63 9.02 10.04 -5.79
N LYS A 64 8.27 11.09 -6.20
CA LYS A 64 8.86 12.27 -6.86
C LYS A 64 9.49 13.24 -5.87
N VAL A 65 9.11 13.18 -4.59
CA VAL A 65 9.46 14.16 -3.56
C VAL A 65 10.35 13.56 -2.49
N ASP A 66 10.07 12.33 -2.09
CA ASP A 66 10.79 11.61 -1.07
C ASP A 66 12.19 11.23 -1.55
N LYS A 67 13.15 11.25 -0.63
CA LYS A 67 14.55 10.88 -0.92
C LYS A 67 14.77 9.38 -0.74
N LEU A 68 13.96 8.58 -1.45
CA LEU A 68 14.11 7.14 -1.51
C LEU A 68 15.19 6.75 -2.51
N SER A 69 15.87 5.64 -2.27
CA SER A 69 16.74 5.05 -3.28
C SER A 69 15.91 4.37 -4.38
N GLU A 70 16.53 4.11 -5.54
CA GLU A 70 15.88 3.34 -6.60
C GLU A 70 15.50 1.93 -6.12
N GLN A 71 16.31 1.35 -5.21
CA GLN A 71 16.05 0.05 -4.60
C GLN A 71 14.79 0.11 -3.71
N ASP A 72 14.69 1.10 -2.82
CA ASP A 72 13.51 1.28 -1.97
C ASP A 72 12.22 1.40 -2.80
N ILE A 73 12.27 2.21 -3.87
CA ILE A 73 11.11 2.38 -4.77
C ILE A 73 10.74 1.05 -5.43
N SER A 74 11.73 0.30 -5.91
CA SER A 74 11.52 -1.02 -6.53
C SER A 74 10.89 -2.01 -5.55
N ASP A 75 11.34 -2.03 -4.30
CA ASP A 75 10.87 -2.97 -3.29
C ASP A 75 9.46 -2.61 -2.79
N ILE A 76 9.17 -1.32 -2.61
CA ILE A 76 7.82 -0.84 -2.28
C ILE A 76 6.84 -1.23 -3.39
N ARG A 77 7.20 -1.03 -4.67
CA ARG A 77 6.36 -1.44 -5.81
C ARG A 77 6.15 -2.94 -5.86
N SER A 78 7.20 -3.71 -5.64
CA SER A 78 7.13 -5.17 -5.66
C SER A 78 6.20 -5.70 -4.57
N LEU A 79 6.29 -5.13 -3.36
CA LEU A 79 5.37 -5.46 -2.27
C LEU A 79 3.93 -5.04 -2.61
N TRP A 80 3.73 -3.82 -3.11
CA TRP A 80 2.40 -3.35 -3.51
C TRP A 80 1.74 -4.26 -4.56
N HIS A 81 2.46 -4.59 -5.63
CA HIS A 81 1.94 -5.49 -6.66
C HIS A 81 1.61 -6.87 -6.10
N THR A 82 2.46 -7.43 -5.23
CA THR A 82 2.18 -8.72 -4.57
C THR A 82 0.84 -8.68 -3.80
N LEU A 83 0.56 -7.57 -3.10
CA LEU A 83 -0.68 -7.42 -2.34
C LEU A 83 -1.92 -7.33 -3.25
N THR A 84 -1.82 -6.65 -4.39
CA THR A 84 -2.95 -6.45 -5.31
C THR A 84 -3.16 -7.58 -6.31
N GLU A 85 -2.10 -8.29 -6.72
CA GLU A 85 -2.18 -9.41 -7.68
C GLU A 85 -2.76 -10.68 -7.07
N THR A 86 -2.74 -10.81 -5.74
CA THR A 86 -3.30 -11.97 -5.03
C THR A 86 -4.85 -12.05 -5.12
N HIS A 87 -5.50 -11.11 -5.82
CA HIS A 87 -6.96 -10.98 -5.94
C HIS A 87 -7.54 -11.21 -7.36
N THR A 88 -6.78 -11.76 -8.32
CA THR A 88 -7.31 -12.24 -9.63
C THR A 88 -7.61 -13.73 -9.67
#